data_AF-A0A2D4K370-F1
#
_entry.id   AF-A0A2D4K370-F1
#
_cell.length_a   1.000
_cell.length_b   1.000
_cell.length_c   1.000
_cell.angle_alpha   90.00
_cell.angle_beta   90.00
_cell.angle_gamma   90.00
#
_symmetry.space_group_name_H-M   'P 1'
#
loop_
_entity.id
_entity.type
_entity.pdbx_description
1 polymer ?
#
loop_
_entity_poly.entity_id
_entity_poly.type
_entity_poly.pdbx_seq_one_letter_code
_entity_poly.pdbx_strand_id
1 'polypeptide(L)'
;DVQRDKKMGEIDARLVGVEKDKIRLRWEVDKSEFYLRFQNVEEKKGEDLVEVMADILAEALEITIEKMKEGMDETFRVFTRYAMRNKLPREVHIRFTKKTIKT
;
A
#
# COMPACT_ATOMS: atom_id res chain seq x y z
N ASP A 1 -34.92 -24.86 -26.03
CA ASP A 1 -34.64 -24.23 -24.72
C ASP A 1 -33.32 -24.64 -24.09
N VAL A 2 -32.99 -25.94 -24.01
CA VAL A 2 -31.74 -26.47 -23.39
C VAL A 2 -30.43 -25.76 -23.81
N GLN A 3 -30.26 -25.41 -25.09
CA GLN A 3 -29.06 -24.69 -25.57
C GLN A 3 -28.98 -23.23 -25.10
N ARG A 4 -30.13 -22.57 -24.90
CA ARG A 4 -30.18 -21.20 -24.35
C ARG A 4 -29.91 -21.22 -22.85
N ASP A 5 -30.44 -22.20 -22.13
CA ASP A 5 -30.22 -22.35 -20.68
C ASP A 5 -28.75 -22.63 -20.37
N LYS A 6 -28.10 -23.48 -21.18
CA LYS A 6 -26.66 -23.73 -21.06
C LYS A 6 -25.84 -22.46 -21.30
N LYS A 7 -26.21 -21.66 -22.30
CA LYS A 7 -25.52 -20.40 -22.61
C LYS A 7 -25.76 -19.32 -21.55
N MET A 8 -26.96 -19.26 -20.94
CA MET A 8 -27.23 -18.42 -19.77
C MET A 8 -26.37 -18.82 -18.58
N GLY A 9 -26.30 -20.12 -18.26
CA GLY A 9 -25.46 -20.62 -17.16
C GLY A 9 -23.97 -20.30 -17.33
N GLU A 10 -23.45 -20.35 -18.56
CA GLU A 10 -22.07 -19.93 -18.86
C GLU A 10 -21.86 -18.41 -18.69
N ILE A 11 -22.85 -17.59 -19.04
CA ILE A 11 -22.80 -16.14 -18.86
C ILE A 11 -22.87 -15.78 -17.38
N ASP A 12 -23.75 -16.42 -16.60
CA ASP A 12 -23.88 -16.22 -15.16
C ASP A 12 -22.61 -16.63 -14.41
N ALA A 13 -22.01 -17.77 -14.78
CA ALA A 13 -20.74 -18.21 -14.20
C ALA A 13 -19.60 -17.20 -14.45
N ARG A 14 -19.53 -16.62 -15.66
CA ARG A 14 -18.56 -15.56 -15.98
C ARG A 14 -18.83 -14.27 -15.22
N LEU A 15 -20.10 -13.87 -15.08
CA LEU A 15 -20.51 -12.70 -14.30
C LEU A 15 -20.11 -12.84 -12.83
N VAL A 16 -20.37 -13.99 -12.21
CA VAL A 16 -19.97 -14.27 -10.82
C VAL A 16 -18.44 -14.24 -10.65
N GLY A 17 -17.69 -14.72 -11.64
CA GLY A 17 -16.22 -14.62 -11.65
C GLY A 17 -15.74 -13.18 -11.66
N VAL A 18 -16.29 -12.36 -12.56
CA VAL A 18 -15.94 -10.93 -12.67
C VAL A 18 -16.33 -10.15 -11.40
N GLU A 19 -17.47 -10.45 -10.79
CA GLU A 19 -17.92 -9.82 -9.55
C GLU A 19 -16.97 -10.14 -8.39
N LYS A 20 -16.53 -11.41 -8.27
CA LYS A 20 -15.54 -11.83 -7.26
C LYS A 20 -14.19 -11.14 -7.44
N ASP A 21 -13.72 -11.00 -8.68
CA ASP A 21 -12.47 -10.31 -8.98
C ASP A 21 -12.56 -8.80 -8.67
N LYS A 22 -13.70 -8.16 -8.97
CA LYS A 22 -13.98 -6.78 -8.56
C LYS A 22 -13.98 -6.62 -7.04
N ILE A 23 -14.63 -7.54 -6.34
CA ILE A 23 -14.65 -7.54 -4.88
C ILE A 23 -13.20 -7.65 -4.37
N ARG A 24 -12.41 -8.62 -4.83
CA ARG A 24 -11.00 -8.78 -4.45
C ARG A 24 -10.18 -7.50 -4.65
N LEU A 25 -10.30 -6.87 -5.81
CA LEU A 25 -9.64 -5.60 -6.11
C LEU A 25 -10.06 -4.49 -5.15
N ARG A 26 -11.37 -4.37 -4.85
CA ARG A 26 -11.88 -3.39 -3.88
C ARG A 26 -11.30 -3.61 -2.48
N TRP A 27 -11.22 -4.86 -2.02
CA TRP A 27 -10.59 -5.19 -0.72
C TRP A 27 -9.08 -4.86 -0.71
N GLU A 28 -8.37 -5.11 -1.81
CA GLU A 28 -6.93 -4.76 -1.92
C GLU A 28 -6.71 -3.25 -1.94
N VAL A 29 -7.59 -2.49 -2.62
CA VAL A 29 -7.56 -1.01 -2.64
C VAL A 29 -7.88 -0.45 -1.25
N ASP A 30 -8.97 -0.92 -0.62
CA ASP A 30 -9.37 -0.50 0.73
C ASP A 30 -8.26 -0.78 1.75
N LYS A 31 -7.50 -1.87 1.58
CA LYS A 31 -6.38 -2.24 2.45
C LYS A 31 -5.11 -1.43 2.15
N SER A 32 -4.84 -1.13 0.88
CA SER A 32 -3.69 -0.34 0.43
C SER A 32 -3.82 1.14 0.75
N GLU A 33 -5.04 1.63 0.98
CA GLU A 33 -5.32 3.04 1.28
C GLU A 33 -4.61 3.55 2.55
N PHE A 34 -4.26 2.65 3.46
CA PHE A 34 -3.54 2.96 4.70
C PHE A 34 -2.03 2.84 4.57
N TYR A 35 -1.51 2.29 3.46
CA TYR A 35 -0.09 2.05 3.27
C TYR A 35 0.50 3.00 2.24
N LEU A 36 1.55 3.72 2.63
CA LEU A 36 2.38 4.50 1.74
C LEU A 36 3.72 3.80 1.54
N ARG A 37 4.14 3.72 0.28
CA ARG A 37 5.34 3.02 -0.15
C ARG A 37 6.35 4.03 -0.68
N PHE A 38 7.54 4.04 -0.08
CA PHE A 38 8.63 4.90 -0.48
C PHE A 38 9.78 4.08 -1.06
N GLN A 39 10.19 4.45 -2.27
CA GLN A 39 11.35 3.89 -2.94
C GLN A 39 12.51 4.88 -2.87
N ASN A 40 13.74 4.37 -2.97
CA ASN A 40 14.96 5.17 -3.02
C ASN A 40 15.22 6.03 -1.77
N VAL A 41 14.73 5.60 -0.60
CA VAL A 41 15.10 6.22 0.68
C VAL A 41 16.54 5.81 1.02
N GLU A 42 17.42 6.79 1.20
CA GLU A 42 18.81 6.58 1.59
C GLU A 42 18.87 5.74 2.88
N GLU A 43 19.69 4.68 2.91
CA GLU A 43 19.86 3.88 4.14
C GLU A 43 21.09 4.32 4.90
N LYS A 44 20.89 4.76 6.15
CA LYS A 44 21.98 5.06 7.08
C LYS A 44 22.00 4.04 8.21
N LYS A 45 23.20 3.62 8.61
CA LYS A 45 23.37 2.65 9.71
C LYS A 45 22.98 3.32 11.03
N GLY A 46 21.96 2.78 11.71
CA GLY A 46 21.46 3.32 12.98
C GLY A 46 20.48 4.48 12.83
N GLU A 47 19.89 4.65 11.65
CA GLU A 47 18.81 5.63 11.44
C GLU A 47 17.55 5.28 12.24
N ASP A 48 16.85 6.31 12.73
CA ASP A 48 15.46 6.18 13.13
C ASP A 48 14.57 6.36 11.90
N LEU A 49 14.06 5.23 11.38
CA LEU A 49 13.17 5.20 10.22
C LEU A 49 11.92 6.05 10.41
N VAL A 50 11.37 6.11 11.63
CA VAL A 50 10.15 6.89 11.89
C VAL A 50 10.48 8.38 11.80
N GLU A 51 11.63 8.79 12.32
CA GLU A 51 12.08 10.18 12.26
C GLU A 51 12.38 10.64 10.83
N VAL A 52 13.14 9.86 10.06
CA VAL A 52 13.47 10.18 8.66
C VAL A 52 12.21 10.32 7.81
N MET A 53 11.27 9.39 7.94
CA MET A 53 10.04 9.43 7.16
C MET A 53 9.09 10.54 7.61
N ALA A 54 9.03 10.81 8.93
CA ALA A 54 8.23 11.91 9.45
C ALA A 54 8.77 13.26 8.99
N ASP A 55 10.09 13.44 8.92
CA ASP A 55 10.73 14.68 8.45
C ASP A 55 10.41 14.94 6.96
N ILE A 56 10.62 13.94 6.09
CA ILE A 56 10.30 14.03 4.65
C ILE A 56 8.82 14.34 4.42
N LEU A 57 7.92 13.69 5.17
CA LEU A 57 6.48 13.89 5.05
C LEU A 57 6.02 15.21 5.65
N ALA A 58 6.61 15.64 6.76
CA ALA A 58 6.34 16.93 7.40
C ALA A 58 6.73 18.08 6.47
N GLU A 59 7.90 17.98 5.82
CA GLU A 59 8.35 18.95 4.82
C GLU A 59 7.42 19.00 3.61
N ALA A 60 7.05 17.83 3.05
CA ALA A 60 6.20 17.77 1.86
C ALA A 60 4.74 18.24 2.11
N LEU A 61 4.24 18.10 3.34
CA LEU A 61 2.87 18.44 3.71
C LEU A 61 2.75 19.76 4.49
N GLU A 62 3.88 20.41 4.80
CA GLU A 62 3.96 21.60 5.64
C GLU A 62 3.30 21.41 7.03
N ILE A 63 3.43 20.21 7.61
CA ILE A 63 2.90 19.84 8.94
C ILE A 63 4.06 19.69 9.92
N THR A 64 3.81 19.82 11.23
CA THR A 64 4.83 19.54 12.24
C THR A 64 5.19 18.04 12.30
N ILE A 65 6.47 17.75 12.52
CA ILE A 65 7.01 16.37 12.63
C ILE A 65 6.25 15.55 13.69
N GLU A 66 5.89 16.18 14.82
CA GLU A 66 5.18 15.52 15.92
C GLU A 66 3.78 15.03 15.51
N LYS A 67 3.01 15.85 14.78
CA LYS A 67 1.70 15.46 14.25
C LYS A 67 1.83 14.38 13.19
N MET A 68 2.90 14.42 12.40
CA MET A 68 3.20 13.40 11.40
C MET A 68 3.49 12.05 12.08
N LYS A 69 4.32 12.05 13.14
CA LYS A 69 4.63 10.87 13.96
C LYS A 69 3.37 10.30 14.63
N GLU A 70 2.44 11.12 15.12
CA GLU A 70 1.16 10.67 15.69
C GLU A 70 0.28 9.90 14.67
N GLY A 71 0.34 10.31 13.40
CA GLY A 71 -0.40 9.65 12.32
C GLY A 71 0.21 8.30 11.88
N MET A 72 1.50 8.08 12.13
CA MET A 72 2.23 6.88 11.72
C MET A 72 2.08 5.77 12.76
N ASP A 73 1.65 4.59 12.32
CA ASP A 73 1.46 3.42 13.18
C ASP A 73 2.66 2.47 13.08
N GLU A 74 2.88 1.91 11.90
CA GLU A 74 3.99 0.99 11.64
C GLU A 74 4.84 1.52 10.48
N THR A 75 6.16 1.53 10.66
CA THR A 75 7.11 1.89 9.60
C THR A 75 8.22 0.84 9.55
N PHE A 76 8.43 0.25 8.37
CA PHE A 76 9.46 -0.78 8.22
C PHE A 76 10.04 -0.82 6.80
N ARG A 77 11.30 -1.26 6.71
CA ARG A 77 11.96 -1.57 5.42
C ARG A 77 11.56 -2.97 4.95
N VAL A 78 11.24 -3.11 3.67
CA VAL A 78 10.91 -4.39 3.06
C VAL A 78 12.16 -5.09 2.57
N PHE A 79 12.39 -6.28 3.11
CA PHE A 79 13.52 -7.12 2.73
C PHE A 79 13.15 -8.00 1.53
N THR A 80 13.52 -7.55 0.33
CA THR A 80 13.41 -8.37 -0.87
C THR A 80 14.78 -8.91 -1.29
N ARG A 81 14.84 -10.18 -1.71
CA ARG A 81 16.05 -10.76 -2.29
C ARG A 81 16.53 -9.99 -3.53
N TYR A 82 15.60 -9.38 -4.25
CA TYR A 82 15.90 -8.56 -5.41
C TYR A 82 16.74 -7.34 -5.04
N ALA A 83 16.33 -6.56 -4.03
CA ALA A 83 17.08 -5.39 -3.58
C ALA A 83 18.48 -5.77 -3.09
N MET A 84 18.59 -6.88 -2.33
CA MET A 84 19.88 -7.38 -1.85
C MET A 84 20.82 -7.81 -2.99
N ARG A 85 20.30 -8.49 -4.01
CA ARG A 85 21.10 -8.96 -5.16
C ARG A 85 21.59 -7.80 -6.03
N ASN A 86 20.75 -6.78 -6.21
CA ASN A 86 21.03 -5.65 -7.09
C ASN A 86 21.65 -4.44 -6.36
N LYS A 87 21.92 -4.55 -5.05
CA LYS A 87 22.43 -3.45 -4.21
C LYS A 87 21.55 -2.18 -4.30
N LEU A 88 20.24 -2.37 -4.36
CA LEU A 88 19.27 -1.27 -4.40
C LEU A 88 18.85 -0.88 -2.97
N PRO A 89 18.51 0.40 -2.73
CA PRO A 89 17.86 0.81 -1.49
C PRO A 89 16.58 0.02 -1.26
N ARG A 90 16.33 -0.40 -0.02
CA ARG A 90 15.10 -1.10 0.35
C ARG A 90 13.93 -0.13 0.35
N GLU A 91 12.77 -0.67 0.03
CA GLU A 91 11.52 0.06 0.08
C GLU A 91 11.05 0.25 1.52
N VAL A 92 10.50 1.41 1.85
CA VAL A 92 9.93 1.71 3.17
C VAL A 92 8.41 1.69 3.05
N HIS A 93 7.76 0.92 3.93
CA HIS A 93 6.31 0.86 4.05
C HIS A 93 5.90 1.58 5.33
N ILE A 94 4.96 2.51 5.22
CA ILE A 94 4.37 3.25 6.34
C ILE A 94 2.89 2.95 6.38
N ARG A 95 2.39 2.48 7.52
CA ARG A 95 0.97 2.38 7.82
C ARG A 95 0.51 3.61 8.61
N PHE A 96 -0.59 4.21 8.20
CA PHE A 96 -1.21 5.33 8.93
C PHE A 96 -2.38 4.87 9.82
N THR A 97 -2.52 5.49 10.99
CA THR A 97 -3.62 5.27 11.94
C THR A 97 -4.94 5.88 11.48
N LYS A 98 -4.88 6.99 10.75
CA LYS A 98 -6.04 7.74 10.24
C LYS A 98 -5.87 8.01 8.75
N LYS A 99 -6.97 7.90 7.99
CA LYS A 99 -7.02 8.23 6.55
C LYS A 99 -6.77 9.71 6.23
N THR A 100 -6.91 10.60 7.22
CA THR A 100 -7.15 12.05 7.05
C THR A 100 -5.93 12.87 6.61
N ILE A 101 -5.03 12.32 5.80
CA ILE A 101 -3.86 13.05 5.26
C ILE A 101 -3.91 13.21 3.73
N LYS A 102 -4.89 12.60 3.04
CA LYS A 102 -5.17 12.95 1.63
C LYS A 102 -6.32 13.94 1.57
N THR A 103 -6.00 15.23 1.44
CA THR A 103 -6.91 16.22 0.81
C THR A 103 -6.61 16.22 -0.68
#